data_AF-A0A1S4BZ20-F1
#
_entry.id   AF-A0A1S4BZ20-F1
#
_cell.length_a   1.000
_cell.length_b   1.000
_cell.length_c   1.000
_cell.angle_alpha   90.00
_cell.angle_beta   90.00
_cell.angle_gamma   90.00
#
_symmetry.space_group_name_H-M   'P 1'
#
loop_
_entity.id
_entity.type
_entity.pdbx_description
1 polymer ?
#
loop_
_entity_poly.entity_id
_entity_poly.type
_entity_poly.pdbx_seq_one_letter_code
_entity_poly.pdbx_strand_id
1 'polypeptide(L)'
;MGWTKSARGNLSLPIITIIICTIGFISLFYIDKISTYHSVLRFKPCSKCTFTKSNKSHTDVKRLENNTLNEYDRYECNHTDGNWVFNTSIKPLYTDRTCSYIDREYACVKNGRNDSDYLYWEWQPDDCVLPRSNIGVQFKD
;
A
#
# COMPACT_ATOMS: atom_id res chain seq x y z
N MET A 1 -31.77 -14.94 58.49
CA MET A 1 -31.98 -15.14 57.04
C MET A 1 -30.74 -14.66 56.31
N GLY A 2 -30.01 -15.38 55.46
CA GLY A 2 -30.02 -16.76 55.00
C GLY A 2 -28.71 -16.94 54.22
N TRP A 3 -27.93 -17.97 54.53
CA TRP A 3 -26.71 -18.29 53.80
C TRP A 3 -27.09 -19.09 52.56
N THR A 4 -26.84 -18.57 51.36
CA THR A 4 -27.02 -19.33 50.12
C THR A 4 -25.93 -20.39 50.02
N LYS A 5 -26.33 -21.66 50.11
CA LYS A 5 -25.45 -22.81 49.83
C LYS A 5 -25.00 -22.73 48.37
N SER A 6 -23.72 -22.45 48.15
CA SER A 6 -23.11 -22.55 46.82
C SER A 6 -22.98 -24.03 46.46
N ALA A 7 -23.74 -24.47 45.45
CA ALA A 7 -23.64 -25.80 44.91
C ALA A 7 -22.28 -25.94 44.20
N ARG A 8 -21.35 -26.65 44.82
CA ARG A 8 -20.09 -27.05 44.22
C ARG A 8 -20.38 -28.16 43.20
N GLY A 9 -20.85 -27.76 42.02
CA GLY A 9 -21.00 -28.66 40.88
C GLY A 9 -19.62 -29.07 40.40
N ASN A 10 -19.27 -30.35 40.60
CA ASN A 10 -18.08 -30.92 39.97
C ASN A 10 -18.37 -31.02 38.47
N LEU A 11 -17.88 -30.05 37.70
CA LEU A 11 -17.98 -30.07 36.25
C LEU A 11 -17.21 -31.30 35.76
N SER A 12 -17.89 -32.24 35.12
CA SER A 12 -17.27 -33.50 34.71
C SER A 12 -16.06 -33.21 33.82
N LEU A 13 -14.92 -33.88 34.09
CA LEU A 13 -13.68 -33.80 33.31
C LEU A 13 -13.87 -33.67 31.78
N PRO A 14 -14.78 -34.41 31.11
CA PRO A 14 -15.00 -34.25 29.66
C PRO A 14 -15.55 -32.88 29.26
N ILE A 15 -16.30 -32.20 30.11
CA ILE A 15 -16.82 -30.86 29.82
C ILE A 15 -15.68 -29.84 29.90
N ILE A 16 -14.79 -29.98 30.88
CA ILE A 16 -13.62 -29.10 31.04
C ILE A 16 -12.69 -29.25 29.82
N THR A 17 -12.46 -30.47 29.35
CA THR A 17 -11.60 -30.69 28.17
C THR A 17 -12.20 -30.09 26.90
N ILE A 18 -13.52 -30.21 26.68
CA ILE A 18 -14.20 -29.59 25.54
C ILE A 18 -14.07 -28.06 25.58
N ILE A 19 -14.25 -27.44 26.74
CA ILE A 19 -14.12 -25.98 26.91
C ILE A 19 -12.68 -25.54 26.58
N ILE A 20 -11.67 -26.26 27.07
CA ILE A 20 -10.27 -25.93 26.79
C ILE A 20 -9.96 -26.09 25.29
N CYS A 21 -10.42 -27.17 24.66
CA CYS A 21 -10.21 -27.39 23.22
C CYS A 21 -10.88 -26.29 22.41
N THR A 22 -12.13 -25.93 22.70
CA THR A 22 -12.86 -24.88 21.98
C THR A 22 -12.19 -23.51 22.13
N ILE A 23 -11.75 -23.14 23.33
CA ILE A 23 -10.98 -21.89 23.55
C ILE A 23 -9.66 -21.91 22.79
N GLY A 24 -8.96 -23.05 22.77
CA GLY A 24 -7.74 -23.23 22.00
C GLY A 24 -7.96 -23.06 20.49
N PHE A 25 -8.97 -23.71 19.93
CA PHE A 25 -9.34 -23.57 18.52
C PHE A 25 -9.73 -22.12 18.18
N ILE A 26 -10.57 -21.49 18.99
CA ILE A 26 -10.96 -20.08 18.82
C ILE A 26 -9.71 -19.18 18.83
N SER A 27 -8.79 -19.38 19.79
CA SER A 27 -7.55 -18.60 19.87
C SER A 27 -6.68 -18.78 18.63
N LEU A 28 -6.56 -20.00 18.11
CA LEU A 28 -5.84 -20.28 16.86
C LEU A 28 -6.49 -19.59 15.66
N PHE A 29 -7.82 -19.64 15.53
CA PHE A 29 -8.55 -18.93 14.48
C PHE A 29 -8.41 -17.40 14.59
N TYR A 30 -8.41 -16.86 15.80
CA TYR A 30 -8.17 -15.42 16.01
C TYR A 30 -6.73 -15.01 15.69
N ILE A 31 -5.72 -15.84 15.94
CA ILE A 31 -4.32 -15.55 15.56
C ILE A 31 -4.15 -15.55 14.03
N ASP A 32 -4.74 -16.51 13.32
CA ASP A 32 -4.67 -16.57 11.85
C ASP A 32 -5.41 -15.39 11.19
N LYS A 33 -6.57 -15.02 11.74
CA LYS A 33 -7.28 -13.79 11.36
C LYS A 33 -6.48 -12.54 11.70
N ILE A 34 -5.90 -12.45 12.91
CA ILE A 34 -5.02 -11.33 13.29
C ILE A 34 -3.84 -11.24 12.33
N SER A 35 -3.17 -12.34 11.97
CA SER A 35 -2.05 -12.34 11.01
C SER A 35 -2.47 -11.72 9.67
N THR A 36 -3.66 -12.08 9.18
CA THR A 36 -4.22 -11.53 7.94
C THR A 36 -4.59 -10.04 8.09
N TYR A 37 -5.18 -9.64 9.22
CA TYR A 37 -5.52 -8.23 9.53
C TYR A 37 -4.28 -7.36 9.79
N HIS A 38 -3.24 -7.91 10.39
CA HIS A 38 -1.98 -7.22 10.73
C HIS A 38 -1.13 -6.99 9.47
N SER A 39 -1.34 -7.81 8.43
CA SER A 39 -0.79 -7.62 7.09
C SER A 39 -1.48 -6.44 6.38
N VAL A 40 -2.80 -6.27 6.57
CA VAL A 40 -3.60 -5.17 5.98
C VAL A 40 -3.41 -3.84 6.74
N LEU A 41 -3.21 -3.85 8.05
CA LEU A 41 -3.04 -2.64 8.87
C LEU A 41 -1.60 -2.09 8.90
N ARG A 42 -0.67 -2.70 8.15
CA ARG A 42 0.68 -2.15 7.89
C ARG A 42 0.72 -1.16 6.73
N PHE A 43 -0.42 -0.60 6.31
CA PHE A 43 -0.38 0.74 5.72
C PHE A 43 0.02 1.70 6.82
N LYS A 44 1.33 1.95 6.96
CA LYS A 44 1.79 3.19 7.58
C LYS A 44 1.03 4.31 6.86
N PRO A 45 0.17 5.10 7.53
CA PRO A 45 -0.30 6.33 6.93
C PRO A 45 0.97 7.11 6.61
N CYS A 46 1.14 7.47 5.34
CA CYS A 46 2.24 8.31 4.93
C CYS A 46 2.03 9.62 5.68
N SER A 47 2.74 9.80 6.80
CA SER A 47 2.74 11.02 7.57
C SER A 47 3.02 12.14 6.60
N LYS A 48 2.05 13.03 6.44
CA LYS A 48 2.08 14.26 5.65
C LYS A 48 3.50 14.64 5.25
N CYS A 49 3.81 14.58 3.95
CA CYS A 49 4.97 15.28 3.43
C CYS A 49 4.73 16.77 3.65
N THR A 50 5.15 17.31 4.79
CA THR A 50 5.37 18.74 4.91
C THR A 50 6.54 19.05 4.01
N PHE A 51 6.24 19.59 2.83
CA PHE A 51 7.24 20.16 1.94
C PHE A 51 7.81 21.40 2.62
N THR A 52 8.72 21.22 3.56
CA THR A 52 9.59 22.31 3.98
C THR A 52 10.44 22.67 2.77
N LYS A 53 10.11 23.79 2.12
CA LYS A 53 11.02 24.44 1.18
C LYS A 53 12.39 24.52 1.85
N SER A 54 13.32 23.69 1.42
CA SER A 54 14.71 23.85 1.78
C SER A 54 15.19 25.09 1.05
N ASN A 55 15.20 26.23 1.75
CA ASN A 55 16.15 27.28 1.40
C ASN A 55 17.53 26.67 1.63
N LYS A 56 18.14 26.16 0.57
CA LYS A 56 19.49 25.60 0.56
C LYS A 56 20.46 26.76 0.83
N SER A 57 20.63 27.12 2.09
CA SER A 57 21.76 27.92 2.55
C SER A 57 22.98 27.03 2.49
N HIS A 58 23.62 26.97 1.32
CA HIS A 58 24.97 26.46 1.21
C HIS A 58 25.91 27.59 1.61
N THR A 59 26.44 27.47 2.81
CA THR A 59 27.45 28.36 3.41
C THR A 59 28.61 28.63 2.46
N ASP A 60 29.00 29.91 2.39
CA ASP A 60 30.32 30.46 2.09
C ASP A 60 31.31 29.55 1.33
N VAL A 61 31.20 29.53 0.01
CA VAL A 61 32.37 29.33 -0.86
C VAL A 61 32.41 30.48 -1.87
N LYS A 62 33.25 31.45 -1.51
CA LYS A 62 33.98 32.44 -2.34
C LYS A 62 33.39 32.79 -3.71
N ARG A 63 32.99 34.07 -3.80
CA ARG A 63 32.97 34.95 -4.97
C ARG A 63 34.14 34.68 -5.97
N LEU A 64 33.82 34.80 -7.27
CA LEU A 64 34.53 34.41 -8.51
C LEU A 64 34.23 32.96 -8.90
N GLU A 65 33.54 32.61 -9.99
CA GLU A 65 33.59 33.18 -11.34
C GLU A 65 32.37 32.71 -12.20
N ASN A 66 31.59 33.69 -12.70
CA ASN A 66 30.97 33.82 -14.05
C ASN A 66 30.33 32.63 -14.84
N ASN A 67 28.98 32.61 -14.78
CA ASN A 67 28.04 32.60 -15.94
C ASN A 67 27.91 31.37 -16.88
N THR A 68 28.21 30.14 -16.48
CA THR A 68 27.92 28.95 -17.33
C THR A 68 27.20 27.79 -16.63
N LEU A 69 26.75 27.97 -15.38
CA LEU A 69 25.92 27.03 -14.64
C LEU A 69 24.55 27.66 -14.38
N ASN A 70 23.66 27.76 -15.37
CA ASN A 70 22.26 28.20 -15.15
C ASN A 70 21.33 27.92 -16.34
N GLU A 71 21.65 26.94 -17.18
CA GLU A 71 20.75 26.50 -18.24
C GLU A 71 20.43 25.01 -18.11
N TYR A 72 21.41 24.15 -17.81
CA TYR A 72 21.17 22.71 -17.62
C TYR A 72 20.30 22.37 -16.40
N ASP A 73 20.49 23.08 -15.28
CA ASP A 73 19.71 22.92 -14.03
C ASP A 73 18.24 23.41 -14.16
N ARG A 74 17.90 24.13 -15.24
CA ARG A 74 16.52 24.58 -15.52
C ARG A 74 15.72 23.54 -16.32
N TYR A 75 16.37 22.47 -16.80
CA TYR A 75 15.72 21.39 -17.56
C TYR A 75 15.63 20.07 -16.79
N GLU A 76 15.94 20.05 -15.49
CA GLU A 76 15.64 18.89 -14.66
C GLU A 76 14.13 18.79 -14.43
N CYS A 77 13.48 17.83 -15.09
CA CYS A 77 12.06 17.61 -14.86
C CYS A 77 11.82 17.09 -13.45
N ASN A 78 11.01 17.81 -12.67
CA ASN A 78 10.58 17.33 -11.38
C ASN A 78 9.44 16.31 -11.55
N HIS A 79 9.74 15.01 -11.40
CA HIS A 79 8.73 13.96 -11.50
C HIS A 79 7.79 13.86 -10.29
N THR A 80 8.08 14.56 -9.19
CA THR A 80 7.26 14.49 -7.97
C THR A 80 6.14 15.49 -7.92
N ASP A 81 6.24 16.59 -8.67
CA ASP A 81 5.28 17.67 -8.69
C ASP A 81 4.43 17.55 -9.96
N GLY A 82 3.11 17.55 -9.78
CA GLY A 82 2.18 17.24 -10.85
C GLY A 82 0.80 16.91 -10.31
N ASN A 83 -0.04 16.36 -11.19
CA ASN A 83 -1.42 16.04 -10.86
C ASN A 83 -1.83 14.70 -11.45
N TRP A 84 -2.78 14.04 -10.78
CA TRP A 84 -3.45 12.87 -11.34
C TRP A 84 -4.49 13.32 -12.37
N VAL A 85 -4.40 12.79 -13.59
CA VAL A 85 -5.32 13.09 -14.68
C VAL A 85 -6.04 11.82 -15.09
N PHE A 86 -7.36 11.91 -15.23
CA PHE A 86 -8.19 10.80 -15.69
C PHE A 86 -8.16 10.75 -17.22
N ASN A 87 -7.72 9.63 -17.78
CA ASN A 87 -7.56 9.45 -19.22
C ASN A 87 -8.13 8.12 -19.68
N THR A 88 -9.37 8.13 -20.17
CA THR A 88 -10.06 6.93 -20.68
C THR A 88 -9.43 6.33 -21.93
N SER A 89 -8.57 7.08 -22.62
CA SER A 89 -7.90 6.60 -23.84
C SER A 89 -6.70 5.72 -23.53
N ILE A 90 -6.19 5.71 -22.29
CA ILE A 90 -5.08 4.85 -21.92
C ILE A 90 -5.55 3.40 -21.82
N LYS A 91 -4.79 2.50 -22.44
CA LYS A 91 -4.88 1.08 -22.15
C LYS A 91 -3.84 0.74 -21.07
N PRO A 92 -4.25 0.18 -19.91
CA PRO A 92 -3.31 -0.34 -18.94
C PRO A 92 -2.33 -1.30 -19.62
N LEU A 93 -1.05 -1.17 -19.30
CA LEU A 93 0.00 -2.02 -19.89
C LEU A 93 -0.18 -3.49 -19.52
N TYR A 94 -0.76 -3.74 -18.34
CA TYR A 94 -1.13 -5.06 -17.87
C TYR A 94 -2.41 -4.98 -17.05
N THR A 95 -3.06 -6.12 -16.89
CA THR A 95 -4.19 -6.33 -15.97
C THR A 95 -3.87 -7.55 -15.10
N ASP A 96 -4.59 -7.70 -14.00
CA ASP A 96 -4.50 -8.89 -13.15
C ASP A 96 -4.86 -10.19 -13.91
N ARG A 97 -5.54 -10.10 -15.05
CA ARG A 97 -5.85 -11.24 -15.93
C ARG A 97 -4.75 -11.55 -16.94
N THR A 98 -4.02 -10.55 -17.40
CA THR A 98 -2.99 -10.71 -18.45
C THR A 98 -1.59 -10.97 -17.89
N CYS A 99 -1.33 -10.66 -16.62
CA CYS A 99 -0.05 -10.94 -15.97
C CYS A 99 -0.20 -12.07 -14.95
N SER A 100 0.46 -13.20 -15.20
CA SER A 100 0.47 -14.39 -14.33
C SER A 100 1.27 -14.20 -13.05
N TYR A 101 2.16 -13.20 -13.01
CA TYR A 101 3.01 -12.89 -11.85
C TYR A 101 2.37 -11.94 -10.85
N ILE A 102 1.13 -11.49 -11.09
CA ILE A 102 0.41 -10.69 -10.10
C ILE A 102 -0.07 -11.62 -8.99
N ASP A 103 0.52 -11.44 -7.81
CA ASP A 103 0.10 -12.17 -6.61
C ASP A 103 -1.37 -11.90 -6.29
N ARG A 104 -1.99 -12.88 -5.62
CA ARG A 104 -3.42 -12.85 -5.32
C ARG A 104 -3.79 -11.59 -4.54
N GLU A 105 -2.95 -11.12 -3.64
CA GLU A 105 -3.17 -9.95 -2.79
C GLU A 105 -3.33 -8.65 -3.60
N TYR A 106 -2.78 -8.59 -4.83
CA TYR A 106 -2.83 -7.42 -5.71
C TYR A 106 -3.84 -7.55 -6.85
N ALA A 107 -4.46 -8.72 -7.01
CA ALA A 107 -5.38 -9.04 -8.09
C ALA A 107 -6.81 -8.51 -7.83
N CYS A 108 -6.98 -7.19 -7.70
CA CYS A 108 -8.23 -6.56 -7.25
C CYS A 108 -9.48 -6.99 -8.03
N VAL A 109 -9.44 -7.00 -9.36
CA VAL A 109 -10.60 -7.33 -10.20
C VAL A 109 -10.89 -8.84 -10.11
N LYS A 110 -9.86 -9.69 -10.12
CA LYS A 110 -9.98 -11.13 -9.84
C LYS A 110 -10.55 -11.41 -8.45
N ASN A 111 -10.25 -10.57 -7.47
CA ASN A 111 -10.76 -10.67 -6.09
C ASN A 111 -12.16 -10.07 -5.92
N GLY A 112 -12.82 -9.65 -6.99
CA GLY A 112 -14.23 -9.22 -6.96
C GLY A 112 -14.44 -7.73 -6.82
N ARG A 113 -13.42 -6.89 -6.97
CA ARG A 113 -13.62 -5.43 -7.09
C ARG A 113 -14.39 -5.11 -8.38
N ASN A 114 -15.50 -4.40 -8.25
CA ASN A 114 -16.41 -4.11 -9.37
C ASN A 114 -16.06 -2.84 -10.14
N ASP A 115 -15.41 -1.86 -9.52
CA ASP A 115 -14.97 -0.62 -10.17
C ASP A 115 -13.60 -0.79 -10.85
N SER A 116 -13.42 -0.20 -12.03
CA SER A 116 -12.17 -0.24 -12.79
C SER A 116 -11.58 1.14 -13.11
N ASP A 117 -12.25 2.22 -12.68
CA ASP A 117 -11.87 3.60 -13.00
C ASP A 117 -10.48 3.97 -12.47
N TYR A 118 -10.04 3.33 -11.39
CA TYR A 118 -8.71 3.52 -10.82
C TYR A 118 -7.57 3.17 -11.81
N LEU A 119 -7.84 2.36 -12.84
CA LEU A 119 -6.88 1.96 -13.86
C LEU A 119 -6.63 3.05 -14.92
N TYR A 120 -7.46 4.09 -14.97
CA TYR A 120 -7.41 5.16 -15.97
C TYR A 120 -6.81 6.47 -15.45
N TRP A 121 -6.29 6.46 -14.23
CA TRP A 121 -5.56 7.61 -13.68
C TRP A 121 -4.09 7.54 -14.07
N GLU A 122 -3.59 8.64 -14.62
CA GLU A 122 -2.19 8.81 -15.03
C GLU A 122 -1.58 9.96 -14.24
N TRP A 123 -0.35 9.77 -13.76
CA TRP A 123 0.41 10.84 -13.13
C TRP A 123 1.03 11.74 -14.20
N GLN A 124 0.70 13.03 -14.19
CA GLN A 124 1.22 14.02 -15.12
C GLN A 124 2.09 15.04 -14.37
N PRO A 125 3.42 15.01 -14.52
CA PRO A 125 4.30 16.06 -14.02
C PRO A 125 4.00 17.40 -14.69
N ASP A 126 4.19 18.50 -13.96
CA ASP A 126 3.90 19.84 -14.48
C ASP A 126 4.90 20.29 -15.55
N ASP A 127 6.17 19.89 -15.40
CA ASP A 127 7.29 20.41 -16.21
C ASP A 127 7.72 19.48 -17.36
N CYS A 128 7.18 18.25 -17.44
CA CYS A 128 7.49 17.33 -18.53
C CYS A 128 6.47 16.22 -18.77
N VAL A 129 6.63 15.54 -19.92
CA VAL A 129 5.86 14.34 -20.27
C VAL A 129 6.70 13.10 -19.97
N LEU A 130 6.14 12.17 -19.18
CA LEU A 130 6.78 10.89 -18.92
C LEU A 130 6.76 10.00 -20.17
N PRO A 131 7.90 9.37 -20.54
CA PRO A 131 7.92 8.45 -21.67
C PRO A 131 7.08 7.21 -21.35
N ARG A 132 6.11 6.90 -22.22
CA ARG A 132 5.33 5.66 -22.10
C ARG A 132 6.22 4.48 -22.48
N SER A 133 6.43 3.55 -21.56
CA SER A 133 7.25 2.36 -21.82
C SER A 133 6.51 1.40 -22.76
N ASN A 134 7.08 1.20 -23.96
CA ASN A 134 6.62 0.18 -24.92
C ASN A 134 7.24 -1.19 -24.61
N ILE A 135 7.30 -1.58 -23.34
CA ILE A 135 7.81 -2.91 -23.00
C ILE A 135 6.74 -3.90 -23.46
N GLY A 136 7.02 -4.62 -24.55
CA GLY A 136 6.23 -5.75 -24.98
C GLY A 136 6.34 -6.83 -23.92
N VAL A 137 5.38 -6.85 -23.00
CA VAL A 137 5.33 -7.82 -21.92
C VAL A 137 4.89 -9.16 -22.49
N GLN A 138 5.83 -9.88 -23.11
CA GLN A 138 5.68 -11.28 -23.51
C GLN A 138 6.25 -12.14 -22.39
N PHE A 139 5.40 -12.50 -21.45
CA PHE A 139 5.74 -13.50 -20.45
C PHE A 139 5.48 -14.87 -21.06
N LYS A 140 6.57 -15.60 -21.32
CA LYS A 140 6.53 -16.98 -21.80
C LYS A 140 6.32 -17.89 -20.60
N ASP A 141 5.28 -18.71 -20.68
CA ASP A 141 4.88 -19.70 -19.67
C ASP A 141 6.03 -20.64 -19.25
#